data_AF-A0A4R9PRQ3-F1
#
_entry.id   AF-A0A4R9PRQ3-F1
#
_cell.length_a   1.000
_cell.length_b   1.000
_cell.length_c   1.000
_cell.angle_alpha   90.00
_cell.angle_beta   90.00
_cell.angle_gamma   90.00
#
_symmetry.space_group_name_H-M   'P 1'
#
loop_
_entity.id
_entity.type
_entity.pdbx_description
1 polymer ?
#
loop_
_entity_poly.entity_id
_entity_poly.type
_entity_poly.pdbx_seq_one_letter_code
_entity_poly.pdbx_strand_id
1 'polypeptide(L)'
;ISKLADFVTDALFELGRARPDALPVTYGHVGDGNIHLNVVPPQGMKAEAIEHLFEQAEAEIFAVVDRYGGSISAEHGIGRVKQRAFLDRIDPVTLDLAAGIKDAFDPCHILSNGR
;
A
#
# COMPACT_ATOMS: atom_id res chain seq x y z
N ILE A 1 12.38 11.06 3.65
CA ILE A 1 12.75 11.99 2.54
C ILE A 1 14.10 11.67 1.92
N SER A 2 15.20 11.60 2.69
CA SER A 2 16.55 11.40 2.12
C SER A 2 16.74 10.13 1.28
N LYS A 3 15.94 9.08 1.52
CA LYS A 3 15.95 7.81 0.76
C LYS A 3 14.88 7.71 -0.34
N LEU A 4 14.16 8.81 -0.64
CA LEU A 4 13.01 8.75 -1.54
C LEU A 4 13.42 8.40 -2.97
N ALA A 5 14.53 8.95 -3.45
CA ALA A 5 15.06 8.67 -4.79
C ALA A 5 15.46 7.19 -4.94
N ASP A 6 16.11 6.64 -3.92
CA ASP A 6 16.51 5.22 -3.87
C ASP A 6 15.26 4.32 -3.84
N PHE A 7 14.27 4.66 -3.00
CA PHE A 7 12.98 3.95 -2.95
C PHE A 7 12.30 3.91 -4.32
N VAL A 8 12.18 5.06 -5.00
CA VAL A 8 11.56 5.12 -6.33
C VAL A 8 12.34 4.27 -7.33
N THR A 9 13.67 4.36 -7.32
CA THR A 9 14.53 3.57 -8.21
C THR A 9 14.30 2.07 -8.01
N ASP A 10 14.34 1.60 -6.77
CA ASP A 10 14.16 0.20 -6.42
C ASP A 10 12.74 -0.30 -6.70
N ALA A 11 11.72 0.51 -6.40
CA ALA A 11 10.33 0.17 -6.64
C ALA A 11 10.04 0.01 -8.14
N LEU A 12 10.52 0.94 -8.96
CA LEU A 12 10.39 0.85 -10.41
C LEU A 12 11.17 -0.32 -11.00
N PHE A 13 12.36 -0.61 -10.47
CA PHE A 13 13.16 -1.77 -10.89
C PHE A 13 12.46 -3.10 -10.60
N GLU A 14 11.99 -3.31 -9.36
CA GLU A 14 11.32 -4.56 -8.98
C GLU A 14 10.00 -4.74 -9.74
N LEU A 15 9.23 -3.67 -9.88
CA LEU A 15 7.98 -3.71 -10.62
C LEU A 15 8.22 -3.99 -12.12
N GLY A 16 9.23 -3.37 -12.74
CA GLY A 16 9.58 -3.65 -14.13
C GLY A 16 10.09 -5.07 -14.35
N ARG A 17 10.79 -5.64 -13.36
CA ARG A 17 11.25 -7.04 -13.38
C ARG A 17 10.08 -8.03 -13.25
N ALA A 18 9.13 -7.74 -12.38
CA ALA A 18 8.00 -8.64 -12.12
C ALA A 18 6.85 -8.47 -13.11
N ARG A 19 6.65 -7.25 -13.64
CA ARG A 19 5.54 -6.83 -14.49
C ARG A 19 6.05 -6.05 -15.72
N PRO A 20 6.81 -6.69 -16.63
CA PRO A 20 7.42 -6.00 -17.78
C PRO A 20 6.41 -5.37 -18.74
N ASP A 21 5.17 -5.88 -18.78
CA ASP A 21 4.11 -5.38 -19.65
C ASP A 21 3.26 -4.26 -19.03
N ALA A 22 3.46 -3.97 -17.73
CA ALA A 22 2.77 -2.89 -17.04
C ALA A 22 3.63 -1.62 -17.06
N LEU A 23 2.98 -0.47 -17.16
CA LEU A 23 3.68 0.83 -17.14
C LEU A 23 3.57 1.45 -15.74
N PRO A 24 4.68 1.58 -14.99
CA PRO A 24 4.66 2.32 -13.75
C PRO A 24 4.71 3.83 -14.00
N VAL A 25 3.86 4.57 -13.28
CA VAL A 25 3.79 6.04 -13.34
C VAL A 25 3.86 6.58 -11.93
N THR A 26 4.86 7.43 -11.67
CA THR A 26 5.11 7.97 -10.33
C THR A 26 5.24 9.49 -10.31
N TYR A 27 4.69 10.10 -9.27
CA TYR A 27 4.75 11.53 -8.95
C TYR A 27 4.48 11.69 -7.45
N GLY A 28 4.72 12.88 -6.88
CA GLY A 28 4.30 13.13 -5.51
C GLY A 28 4.94 14.33 -4.85
N HIS A 29 4.85 14.34 -3.53
CA HIS A 29 5.20 15.44 -2.66
C HIS A 29 6.58 15.17 -2.03
N VAL A 30 7.64 15.53 -2.75
CA VAL A 30 9.01 15.26 -2.29
C VAL A 30 9.31 15.93 -0.93
N GLY A 31 8.67 17.06 -0.65
CA GLY A 31 8.87 17.84 0.58
C GLY A 31 8.45 17.14 1.88
N ASP A 32 7.50 16.20 1.81
CA ASP A 32 7.08 15.37 2.95
C ASP A 32 7.47 13.89 2.80
N GLY A 33 7.94 13.50 1.61
CA GLY A 33 8.37 12.14 1.31
C GLY A 33 7.25 11.22 0.83
N ASN A 34 6.09 11.76 0.47
CA ASN A 34 4.97 11.01 -0.10
C ASN A 34 5.12 10.85 -1.62
N ILE A 35 4.88 9.64 -2.13
CA ILE A 35 4.91 9.30 -3.55
C ILE A 35 3.65 8.51 -3.91
N HIS A 36 3.01 8.92 -4.99
CA HIS A 36 2.01 8.14 -5.68
C HIS A 36 2.73 7.27 -6.71
N LEU A 37 2.52 5.96 -6.62
CA LEU A 37 3.03 5.00 -7.58
C LEU A 37 1.83 4.24 -8.14
N ASN A 38 1.51 4.54 -9.41
CA ASN A 38 0.41 3.92 -10.13
C ASN A 38 0.97 2.88 -11.10
N VAL A 39 0.20 1.82 -11.31
CA VAL A 39 0.50 0.77 -12.28
C VAL A 39 -0.56 0.81 -13.35
N VAL A 40 -0.17 1.11 -14.60
CA VAL A 40 -1.07 1.14 -15.75
C VAL A 40 -1.03 -0.22 -16.43
N PRO A 41 -2.16 -0.97 -16.49
CA PRO A 41 -2.21 -2.25 -17.18
C PRO A 41 -1.95 -2.12 -18.68
N PRO A 42 -1.45 -3.17 -19.34
CA PRO A 42 -1.34 -3.17 -20.80
C PRO A 42 -2.71 -3.06 -21.47
N GLN A 43 -2.73 -2.42 -22.63
CA GLN A 43 -3.96 -2.21 -23.40
C GLN A 43 -4.62 -3.54 -23.77
N GLY A 44 -5.94 -3.64 -23.57
CA GLY A 44 -6.72 -4.83 -23.93
C GLY A 44 -6.69 -5.96 -22.90
N MET A 45 -6.04 -5.78 -21.75
CA MET A 45 -6.12 -6.72 -20.63
C MET A 45 -7.56 -6.82 -20.11
N LYS A 46 -8.00 -8.05 -19.80
CA LYS A 46 -9.34 -8.30 -19.23
C LYS A 46 -9.43 -7.81 -17.79
N ALA A 47 -10.62 -7.40 -17.37
CA ALA A 47 -10.86 -6.82 -16.05
C ALA A 47 -10.38 -7.72 -14.90
N GLU A 48 -10.65 -9.03 -14.97
CA GLU A 48 -10.25 -9.99 -13.92
C GLU A 48 -8.72 -10.12 -13.84
N ALA A 49 -8.03 -10.04 -14.98
CA ALA A 49 -6.56 -10.07 -15.01
C ALA A 49 -5.95 -8.75 -14.50
N ILE A 50 -6.66 -7.62 -14.67
CA ILE A 50 -6.25 -6.31 -14.13
C ILE A 50 -6.30 -6.32 -12.61
N GLU A 51 -7.34 -6.90 -12.01
CA GLU A 51 -7.45 -6.99 -10.55
C GLU A 51 -6.28 -7.79 -9.95
N HIS A 52 -5.97 -8.95 -10.52
CA HIS A 52 -4.80 -9.73 -10.10
C HIS A 52 -3.47 -9.01 -10.33
N LEU A 53 -3.33 -8.25 -11.43
CA LEU A 53 -2.15 -7.40 -11.65
C LEU A 53 -1.98 -6.40 -10.51
N PHE A 54 -3.06 -5.74 -10.08
CA PHE A 54 -3.01 -4.75 -9.01
C PHE A 54 -2.67 -5.37 -7.66
N GLU A 55 -3.31 -6.49 -7.29
CA GLU A 55 -2.99 -7.21 -6.04
C GLU A 55 -1.51 -7.59 -5.97
N GLN A 56 -0.97 -8.11 -7.07
CA GLN A 56 0.42 -8.55 -7.15
C GLN A 56 1.39 -7.37 -7.15
N ALA A 57 1.11 -6.33 -7.91
CA ALA A 57 1.93 -5.13 -7.94
C ALA A 57 1.94 -4.41 -6.59
N GLU A 58 0.79 -4.36 -5.89
CA GLU A 58 0.70 -3.81 -4.53
C GLU A 58 1.61 -4.58 -3.56
N ALA A 59 1.58 -5.91 -3.59
CA ALA A 59 2.45 -6.74 -2.77
C ALA A 59 3.95 -6.50 -3.06
N GLU A 60 4.32 -6.38 -4.34
CA GLU A 60 5.68 -6.08 -4.78
C GLU A 60 6.15 -4.70 -4.28
N ILE A 61 5.31 -3.67 -4.46
CA ILE A 61 5.60 -2.30 -4.01
C ILE A 61 5.73 -2.26 -2.49
N PHE A 62 4.81 -2.90 -1.75
CA PHE A 62 4.86 -2.91 -0.29
C PHE A 62 6.10 -3.63 0.24
N ALA A 63 6.55 -4.71 -0.41
CA ALA A 63 7.81 -5.34 -0.06
C ALA A 63 9.00 -4.37 -0.19
N VAL A 64 8.99 -3.48 -1.19
CA VAL A 64 10.00 -2.40 -1.29
C VAL A 64 9.81 -1.38 -0.18
N VAL A 65 8.57 -0.91 0.08
CA VAL A 65 8.26 0.03 1.17
C VAL A 65 8.81 -0.48 2.51
N ASP A 66 8.66 -1.77 2.79
CA ASP A 66 9.13 -2.41 4.01
C ASP A 66 10.66 -2.33 4.15
N ARG A 67 11.43 -2.53 3.05
CA ARG A 67 12.90 -2.38 3.07
C ARG A 67 13.34 -0.96 3.44
N TYR A 68 12.52 0.03 3.12
CA TYR A 68 12.79 1.44 3.39
C TYR A 68 12.21 1.92 4.73
N GLY A 69 11.45 1.08 5.44
CA GLY A 69 10.74 1.46 6.66
C GLY A 69 9.68 2.53 6.41
N GLY A 70 9.04 2.51 5.23
CA GLY A 70 7.99 3.45 4.86
C GLY A 70 6.59 3.06 5.35
N SER A 71 5.59 3.85 4.97
CA SER A 71 4.17 3.54 5.22
C SER A 71 3.49 3.05 3.94
N ILE A 72 2.69 1.98 4.02
CA ILE A 72 1.86 1.48 2.91
C ILE A 72 0.70 2.44 2.56
N SER A 73 0.43 3.42 3.42
CA SER A 73 -0.57 4.45 3.17
C SER A 73 -0.15 5.77 3.80
N ALA A 74 0.30 6.72 2.98
CA ALA A 74 0.70 8.04 3.43
C ALA A 74 -0.52 8.94 3.74
N GLU A 75 -1.58 8.87 2.91
CA GLU A 75 -2.70 9.83 2.97
C GLU A 75 -4.10 9.17 2.88
N HIS A 76 -4.27 8.08 2.12
CA HIS A 76 -5.58 7.50 1.81
C HIS A 76 -6.16 6.60 2.91
N GLY A 77 -5.40 6.38 3.99
CA GLY A 77 -5.78 5.47 5.07
C GLY A 77 -5.76 3.99 4.68
N ILE A 78 -6.29 3.13 5.55
CA ILE A 78 -6.27 1.67 5.39
C ILE A 78 -7.56 1.17 4.74
N GLY A 79 -8.71 1.52 5.33
CA GLY A 79 -10.02 1.06 4.88
C GLY A 79 -10.10 -0.47 4.79
N ARG A 80 -10.92 -0.98 3.87
CA ARG A 80 -11.00 -2.43 3.61
C ARG A 80 -9.89 -2.92 2.69
N VAL A 81 -9.52 -2.08 1.73
CA VAL A 81 -8.59 -2.42 0.65
C VAL A 81 -7.23 -2.81 1.21
N LYS A 82 -6.66 -1.99 2.12
CA LYS A 82 -5.33 -2.25 2.68
C LYS A 82 -5.35 -2.97 4.01
N GLN A 83 -6.52 -3.46 4.47
CA GLN A 83 -6.67 -4.02 5.81
C GLN A 83 -5.73 -5.20 6.04
N ARG A 84 -5.69 -6.17 5.12
CA ARG A 84 -4.79 -7.32 5.23
C ARG A 84 -3.33 -6.86 5.29
N ALA A 85 -2.91 -6.06 4.32
CA ALA A 85 -1.54 -5.55 4.25
C ALA A 85 -1.11 -4.75 5.48
N PHE A 86 -2.05 -4.04 6.11
CA PHE A 86 -1.82 -3.31 7.36
C PHE A 86 -1.70 -4.26 8.55
N LEU A 87 -2.62 -5.21 8.70
CA LEU A 87 -2.59 -6.20 9.79
C LEU A 87 -1.34 -7.08 9.73
N ASP A 88 -0.80 -7.32 8.54
CA ASP A 88 0.44 -8.07 8.36
C ASP A 88 1.71 -7.28 8.77
N ARG A 89 1.60 -5.95 8.98
CA ARG A 89 2.73 -5.03 9.23
C ARG A 89 2.69 -4.29 10.55
N ILE A 90 1.50 -4.04 11.09
CA ILE A 90 1.34 -3.31 12.34
C ILE A 90 1.92 -4.12 13.51
N ASP A 91 2.58 -3.45 14.44
CA ASP A 91 3.05 -4.12 15.64
C ASP A 91 1.86 -4.51 16.54
N PRO A 92 1.96 -5.63 17.28
CA PRO A 92 0.85 -6.10 18.11
C PRO A 92 0.39 -5.09 19.16
N VAL A 93 1.28 -4.26 19.71
CA VAL A 93 0.93 -3.31 20.77
C VAL A 93 0.07 -2.18 20.22
N THR A 94 0.44 -1.62 19.06
CA THR A 94 -0.38 -0.59 18.40
C THR A 94 -1.72 -1.16 17.97
N LEU A 95 -1.77 -2.40 17.49
CA LEU A 95 -3.02 -3.05 17.11
C LEU A 95 -3.94 -3.25 18.33
N ASP A 96 -3.41 -3.78 19.43
CA ASP A 96 -4.15 -3.98 20.68
C ASP A 96 -4.68 -2.65 21.24
N LEU A 97 -3.87 -1.59 21.18
CA LEU A 97 -4.29 -0.25 21.59
C LEU A 97 -5.43 0.29 20.72
N ALA A 98 -5.32 0.14 19.39
CA ALA A 98 -6.37 0.57 18.47
C ALA A 98 -7.68 -0.21 18.69
N ALA A 99 -7.59 -1.52 18.93
CA ALA A 99 -8.73 -2.36 19.28
C ALA A 99 -9.37 -1.93 20.60
N GLY A 100 -8.57 -1.68 21.65
CA GLY A 100 -9.08 -1.19 22.93
C GLY A 100 -9.79 0.17 22.83
N ILE A 101 -9.28 1.09 22.00
CA ILE A 101 -9.96 2.35 21.70
C ILE A 101 -11.28 2.09 20.97
N LYS A 102 -11.29 1.21 19.97
CA LYS A 102 -12.51 0.85 19.23
C LYS A 102 -13.59 0.32 20.17
N ASP A 103 -13.24 -0.61 21.05
CA ASP A 103 -14.19 -1.25 21.96
C ASP A 103 -14.73 -0.27 23.02
N ALA A 104 -13.92 0.70 23.44
CA ALA A 104 -14.36 1.74 24.39
C ALA A 104 -15.42 2.68 23.80
N PHE A 105 -15.35 2.98 22.50
CA PHE A 105 -16.26 3.91 21.83
C PHE A 105 -17.38 3.23 21.01
N ASP A 106 -17.20 1.97 20.60
CA ASP A 106 -18.17 1.19 19.81
C ASP A 106 -18.20 -0.28 20.25
N PRO A 107 -18.65 -0.56 21.50
CA PRO A 107 -18.66 -1.92 22.05
C PRO A 107 -19.58 -2.89 21.30
N CYS A 108 -20.53 -2.38 20.51
CA CYS A 108 -21.42 -3.19 19.67
C CYS A 108 -20.88 -3.39 18.24
N HIS A 109 -19.72 -2.83 17.91
CA HIS A 109 -19.08 -2.89 16.59
C HIS A 109 -20.00 -2.50 15.42
N ILE A 110 -20.85 -1.48 15.59
CA ILE A 110 -21.80 -1.05 14.56
C ILE A 110 -21.26 0.06 13.66
N LEU A 111 -20.23 0.79 14.10
CA LEU A 111 -19.64 1.88 13.34
C LEU A 111 -18.57 1.34 12.38
N SER A 112 -18.78 1.54 11.08
CA SER A 112 -17.77 1.26 10.03
C SER A 112 -17.23 -0.17 10.02
N ASN A 113 -18.08 -1.18 10.24
CA ASN A 113 -17.69 -2.59 10.35
C ASN A 113 -16.68 -3.04 9.28
N GLY A 114 -15.59 -3.67 9.73
CA GLY A 114 -14.50 -4.17 8.90
C GLY A 114 -13.56 -3.09 8.37
N ARG A 115 -13.48 -1.92 9.01
CA ARG A 115 -12.52 -0.84 8.72
C ARG A 115 -11.86 -0.36 10.00
#